data_AF-A0A854DIW6-F1
#
_entry.id   AF-A0A854DIW6-F1
#
_cell.length_a   1.000
_cell.length_b   1.000
_cell.length_c   1.000
_cell.angle_alpha   90.00
_cell.angle_beta   90.00
_cell.angle_gamma   90.00
#
_symmetry.space_group_name_H-M   'P 1'
#
loop_
_entity.id
_entity.type
_entity.pdbx_description
1 polymer ?
#
loop_
_entity_poly.entity_id
_entity_poly.type
_entity_poly.pdbx_seq_one_letter_code
_entity_poly.pdbx_strand_id
1 'polypeptide(L)' 'MMHFRLSDIEWETDGASPTLPTQCEVECDGEDQIAATLSGLHGWLVRDFVIEDDSSLPGHAGRP' A
#
# COMPACT_ATOMS: atom_id res chain seq x y z
N MET A 1 14.54 -1.95 4.12
CA MET A 1 13.22 -2.60 4.10
C MET A 1 12.35 -2.15 5.25
N MET A 2 11.24 -1.51 4.89
CA MET A 2 10.13 -1.10 5.73
C MET A 2 8.94 -2.01 5.43
N HIS A 3 8.12 -2.30 6.44
CA HIS A 3 6.89 -3.06 6.29
C HIS A 3 5.74 -2.09 6.20
N PHE A 4 4.99 -2.16 5.11
CA PHE A 4 3.80 -1.35 4.90
C PHE A 4 2.59 -2.25 4.93
N ARG A 5 1.67 -1.94 5.84
CA ARG A 5 0.35 -2.55 5.83
C ARG A 5 -0.58 -1.69 5.01
N LEU A 6 -1.32 -2.32 4.13
CA LEU A 6 -2.17 -1.67 3.15
C LEU A 6 -3.58 -2.18 3.33
N SER A 7 -4.53 -1.26 3.29
CA SER A 7 -5.95 -1.52 3.36
C SER A 7 -6.67 -0.75 2.25
N ASP A 8 -7.91 -1.16 1.98
CA ASP A 8 -8.74 -0.58 0.92
C ASP A 8 -8.04 -0.49 -0.44
N ILE A 9 -7.31 -1.55 -0.81
CA ILE A 9 -6.53 -1.57 -2.06
C ILE A 9 -7.51 -1.62 -3.26
N GLU A 10 -7.48 -0.57 -4.08
CA GLU A 10 -8.19 -0.49 -5.35
C GLU A 10 -7.30 -0.96 -6.49
N TRP A 11 -7.74 -2.02 -7.18
CA TRP A 11 -7.01 -2.62 -8.29
C TRP A 11 -7.56 -2.16 -9.64
N GLU A 12 -6.68 -2.01 -10.61
CA GLU A 12 -7.07 -1.78 -12.00
C GLU A 12 -7.35 -3.12 -12.67
N THR A 13 -8.63 -3.48 -12.72
CA THR A 13 -9.02 -4.78 -13.26
C THR A 13 -9.48 -4.72 -14.72
N ASP A 14 -9.55 -3.53 -15.34
CA ASP A 14 -10.00 -3.31 -16.73
C ASP A 14 -11.28 -4.11 -17.08
N GLY A 15 -12.24 -4.16 -16.14
CA GLY A 15 -13.50 -4.90 -16.28
C GLY A 15 -13.41 -6.41 -15.96
N ALA A 16 -12.22 -6.93 -15.66
CA ALA A 16 -12.07 -8.23 -15.01
C ALA A 16 -12.51 -8.16 -13.54
N SER A 17 -12.89 -9.32 -12.99
CA SER A 17 -13.20 -9.49 -11.57
C SER A 17 -12.26 -10.52 -10.94
N PRO A 18 -10.95 -10.22 -10.90
CA PRO A 18 -9.99 -11.08 -10.22
C PRO A 18 -10.27 -11.09 -8.71
N THR A 19 -9.99 -12.20 -8.06
CA THR A 19 -10.15 -12.35 -6.61
C THR A 19 -8.95 -11.74 -5.90
N LEU A 20 -8.89 -10.40 -5.89
CA LEU A 20 -7.79 -9.65 -5.30
C LEU A 20 -8.08 -9.28 -3.84
N PRO A 21 -7.05 -9.32 -2.98
CA PRO A 21 -7.20 -8.87 -1.61
C PRO A 21 -7.33 -7.35 -1.57
N THR A 22 -8.25 -6.86 -0.75
CA THR A 22 -8.38 -5.43 -0.43
C THR A 22 -7.44 -5.01 0.70
N GLN A 23 -6.74 -5.96 1.34
CA GLN A 23 -5.77 -5.71 2.40
C GLN A 23 -4.54 -6.58 2.19
N CYS A 24 -3.35 -6.00 2.25
CA CYS A 24 -2.10 -6.70 2.03
C CYS A 24 -0.95 -6.09 2.86
N GLU A 25 0.08 -6.88 3.15
CA GLU A 25 1.31 -6.40 3.78
C GLU A 25 2.46 -6.58 2.80
N VAL A 26 3.22 -5.52 2.58
CA VAL A 26 4.36 -5.52 1.65
C VAL A 26 5.61 -5.00 2.34
N GLU A 27 6.73 -5.63 2.02
CA GLU A 27 8.04 -5.22 2.50
C GLU A 27 8.81 -4.54 1.37
N CYS A 28 9.09 -3.25 1.51
CA CYS A 28 9.69 -2.40 0.47
C CYS A 28 10.66 -1.39 1.09
N ASP A 29 11.56 -0.80 0.30
CA ASP A 29 12.47 0.22 0.84
C ASP A 29 11.80 1.61 1.02
N GLY A 30 10.61 1.81 0.44
CA GLY A 30 9.83 3.03 0.56
C GLY A 30 8.48 2.95 -0.15
N GLU A 31 7.65 3.97 0.03
CA GLU A 31 6.27 4.03 -0.47
C GLU A 31 6.19 3.99 -2.00
N ASP A 32 7.12 4.62 -2.71
CA ASP A 32 7.19 4.60 -4.18
C ASP A 32 7.38 3.19 -4.75
N GLN A 33 7.88 2.24 -3.95
CA GLN A 33 8.08 0.86 -4.36
C GLN A 33 6.91 -0.06 -4.00
N ILE A 34 5.93 0.42 -3.22
CA ILE A 34 4.75 -0.36 -2.80
C ILE A 34 3.95 -0.79 -4.03
N ALA A 35 3.60 0.16 -4.91
CA ALA A 35 2.81 -0.12 -6.10
C ALA A 35 3.53 -1.10 -7.04
N ALA A 36 4.84 -0.93 -7.25
CA ALA A 36 5.65 -1.82 -8.06
C ALA A 36 5.70 -3.24 -7.47
N THR A 37 5.84 -3.35 -6.15
CA THR A 37 5.94 -4.64 -5.45
C THR A 37 4.60 -5.36 -5.42
N LEU A 38 3.49 -4.68 -5.10
CA LEU A 38 2.14 -5.23 -5.20
C LEU A 38 1.84 -5.72 -6.61
N SER A 39 2.19 -4.92 -7.61
CA SER A 39 1.94 -5.27 -8.99
C SER A 39 2.76 -6.47 -9.44
N GLY A 40 4.01 -6.58 -9.01
CA GLY A 40 4.84 -7.76 -9.25
C GLY A 40 4.34 -9.02 -8.54
N LEU A 41 3.80 -8.89 -7.33
CA LEU A 41 3.29 -10.02 -6.53
C LEU A 41 1.96 -10.55 -7.04
N HIS A 42 1.02 -9.65 -7.32
CA HIS A 42 -0.35 -10.01 -7.70
C HIS A 42 -0.55 -10.08 -9.22
N GLY A 43 0.32 -9.45 -10.00
CA GLY A 43 0.18 -9.35 -11.45
C GLY A 43 -0.86 -8.33 -11.92
N TRP A 44 -1.30 -7.44 -11.04
CA TRP A 44 -2.31 -6.41 -11.32
C TRP A 44 -1.80 -5.02 -10.98
N LEU A 45 -2.23 -4.00 -11.71
CA LEU A 45 -1.89 -2.62 -11.38
C LEU A 45 -2.75 -2.15 -10.21
N VAL A 46 -2.14 -1.40 -9.29
CA VAL A 46 -2.84 -0.76 -8.19
C VAL A 46 -3.25 0.63 -8.65
N ARG A 47 -4.54 0.97 -8.50
CA ARG A 47 -5.06 2.32 -8.77
C ARG A 47 -4.86 3.23 -7.58
N ASP A 48 -5.28 2.74 -6.42
CA ASP A 48 -5.21 3.46 -5.15
C ASP A 48 -5.09 2.47 -4.00
N PHE A 49 -4.58 2.93 -2.87
CA PHE A 49 -4.41 2.12 -1.67
C PHE A 49 -4.22 3.00 -0.45
N VAL A 50 -4.70 2.54 0.70
CA VAL A 50 -4.49 3.21 1.98
C VAL A 50 -3.36 2.51 2.72
N ILE A 51 -2.30 3.26 3.04
CA ILE A 51 -1.23 2.75 3.91
C ILE A 51 -1.70 2.88 5.36
N GLU A 52 -1.93 1.74 6.01
CA GLU A 52 -2.06 1.66 7.46
C GLU A 52 -0.66 1.70 8.07
N ASP A 53 -0.13 2.92 8.16
CA ASP A 53 1.11 3.19 8.85
C ASP A 53 0.88 3.14 10.38
N ASP A 54 1.54 2.22 11.07
CA ASP A 54 1.59 2.20 12.54
C ASP A 54 2.47 3.32 13.11
N SER A 55 3.19 4.07 12.25
CA SER A 55 3.97 5.24 12.66
C SER A 55 3.12 6.51 12.85
N SER A 56 1.86 6.35 13.25
CA SER A 56 1.15 7.35 14.06
C SER A 56 1.66 7.33 15.51
N LEU A 57 2.95 7.57 15.70
CA LEU A 57 3.45 8.13 16.95
C LEU A 57 3.29 9.65 16.87
N PRO A 58 2.45 10.30 17.70
CA PRO A 58 2.36 11.75 17.73
C PRO A 58 3.60 12.34 18.43
N GLY A 59 4.42 13.08 17.69
CA GLY A 59 5.46 13.99 18.22
C GLY A 59 6.55 14.25 17.18
N HIS A 60 6.94 15.48 16.83
CA HIS A 60 6.88 16.76 17.51
C HIS A 60 7.31 17.84 16.50
N ALA A 61 6.54 18.91 16.29
CA ALA A 61 7.06 20.12 15.68
C ALA A 61 6.38 21.36 16.29
N GLY A 62 7.01 21.86 17.37
CA GLY A 62 7.26 23.29 17.53
C GLY A 62 6.05 24.20 17.72
N ARG A 63 5.76 24.48 18.99
CA ARG A 63 5.10 25.72 19.41
C ARG A 63 6.06 26.90 19.17
N PRO A 64 5.67 27.95 18.44
CA PRO A 64 6.10 29.31 18.73
C PRO A 64 5.04 30.03 19.59
#